data_AF-A0AAW2JFN9-F1
#
_entry.id   AF-A0AAW2JFN9-F1
#
_cell.length_a   1.000
_cell.length_b   1.000
_cell.length_c   1.000
_cell.angle_alpha   90.00
_cell.angle_beta   90.00
_cell.angle_gamma   90.00
#
_symmetry.space_group_name_H-M   'P 1'
#
loop_
_entity.id
_entity.type
_entity.pdbx_description
1 polymer ?
#
loop_
_entity_poly.entity_id
_entity_poly.type
_entity_poly.pdbx_seq_one_letter_code
_entity_poly.pdbx_strand_id
1 'polypeptide(L)' 'MFKRCNNQVTQWDSDQLPRDHTLPFDYYNTKKLIRDLGLPVENIHACKNGCMLYWEDNIGLEYCKFCGDPRYKPTRD' A
#
# COMPACT_ATOMS: atom_id res chain seq x y z
N MET A 1 7.24 1.80 4.88
CA MET A 1 6.46 2.88 4.22
C MET A 1 4.95 2.63 4.24
N PHE A 2 4.44 1.47 3.82
CA PHE A 2 2.99 1.17 3.76
C PHE A 2 2.20 1.33 5.08
N LYS A 3 2.79 1.03 6.25
CA LYS A 3 2.12 1.25 7.55
C LYS A 3 1.98 2.73 7.91
N ARG A 4 2.96 3.56 7.53
CA ARG A 4 3.01 4.98 7.92
C ARG A 4 2.13 5.85 7.02
N CYS A 5 1.95 5.47 5.76
CA CYS A 5 1.05 6.15 4.83
C CYS A 5 -0.43 5.78 5.08
N ASN A 6 -0.73 4.51 5.45
CA ASN A 6 -2.09 4.10 5.81
C ASN A 6 -2.69 4.93 6.96
N ASN A 7 -1.90 5.22 8.00
CA ASN A 7 -2.36 6.04 9.12
C ASN A 7 -2.60 7.51 8.74
N GLN A 8 -2.05 7.97 7.61
CA GLN A 8 -2.20 9.35 7.14
C GLN A 8 -3.47 9.49 6.29
N VAL A 9 -3.79 8.49 5.47
CA VAL A 9 -5.05 8.42 4.70
C VAL A 9 -6.25 8.41 5.64
N THR A 10 -6.19 7.66 6.73
CA THR A 10 -7.30 7.54 7.68
C THR A 10 -7.59 8.82 8.47
N GLN A 11 -6.60 9.72 8.59
CA GLN A 11 -6.81 11.05 9.16
C GLN A 11 -7.56 11.97 8.19
N TRP A 12 -7.24 11.95 6.89
CA TRP A 12 -7.93 12.76 5.88
C TRP A 12 -9.37 12.31 5.62
N ASP A 13 -9.64 11.02 5.72
CA ASP A 13 -10.99 10.45 5.57
C ASP A 13 -11.98 11.05 6.60
N SER A 14 -11.50 11.43 7.78
CA SER A 14 -12.34 11.98 8.86
C SER A 14 -12.88 13.39 8.55
N ASP A 15 -12.16 14.17 7.73
CA ASP A 15 -12.48 15.58 7.46
C ASP A 15 -13.35 15.76 6.20
N GLN A 16 -13.41 14.75 5.32
CA GLN A 16 -14.17 14.81 4.06
C GLN A 16 -15.46 13.98 4.07
N LEU A 17 -15.58 13.04 5.00
CA LEU A 17 -16.71 12.13 5.06
C LEU A 17 -17.74 12.59 6.11
N PRO A 18 -19.03 12.23 5.91
CA PRO A 18 -20.05 12.46 6.92
C PRO A 18 -19.63 11.87 8.27
N ARG A 19 -19.98 12.55 9.37
CA ARG A 19 -19.64 12.12 10.74
C ARG A 19 -20.15 10.72 11.10
N ASP A 20 -21.12 10.21 10.36
CA ASP A 20 -21.76 8.91 10.51
C ASP A 20 -21.27 7.86 9.49
N HIS A 21 -20.11 8.07 8.84
CA HIS A 21 -19.58 7.05 7.94
C HIS A 21 -19.29 5.75 8.68
N THR A 22 -19.33 4.64 7.95
CA THR A 22 -18.99 3.29 8.45
C THR A 22 -17.65 2.79 7.90
N LEU A 23 -16.92 3.63 7.16
CA LEU A 23 -15.60 3.30 6.66
C LEU A 23 -14.61 3.08 7.82
N PRO A 24 -13.82 2.00 7.76
CA PRO A 24 -12.84 1.71 8.78
C PRO A 24 -11.67 2.71 8.78
N PHE A 25 -11.29 3.18 9.97
CA PHE A 25 -10.21 4.16 10.20
C PHE A 25 -8.80 3.56 10.27
N ASP A 26 -8.65 2.28 9.94
CA ASP A 26 -7.36 1.63 9.93
C ASP A 26 -7.27 0.56 8.85
N TYR A 27 -6.05 0.35 8.37
CA TYR A 27 -5.74 -0.60 7.29
C TYR A 27 -6.26 -2.01 7.54
N TYR A 28 -6.23 -2.47 8.80
CA TYR A 28 -6.62 -3.84 9.11
C TYR A 28 -8.12 -4.02 8.93
N ASN A 29 -8.91 -3.10 9.47
CA ASN A 29 -10.36 -3.12 9.33
C ASN A 29 -10.79 -2.85 7.88
N THR A 30 -10.10 -1.98 7.14
CA THR A 30 -10.31 -1.80 5.69
C THR A 30 -10.05 -3.08 4.91
N LYS A 31 -8.92 -3.74 5.17
CA LYS A 31 -8.57 -5.01 4.52
C LYS A 31 -9.58 -6.11 4.86
N LYS A 32 -10.04 -6.17 6.10
CA LYS A 32 -11.09 -7.11 6.53
C LYS A 32 -12.39 -6.86 5.78
N LEU A 33 -12.85 -5.62 5.71
CA LEU A 33 -14.08 -5.25 4.99
C LEU A 33 -13.99 -5.61 3.49
N ILE A 34 -12.89 -5.26 2.82
CA ILE A 34 -12.68 -5.60 1.41
C ILE A 34 -12.75 -7.12 1.17
N ARG A 35 -12.13 -7.91 2.06
CA ARG A 35 -12.19 -9.37 2.00
C ARG A 35 -13.60 -9.90 2.26
N ASP A 36 -14.29 -9.37 3.27
CA ASP A 36 -15.64 -9.81 3.64
C ASP A 36 -16.66 -9.47 2.52
N LEU A 37 -16.40 -8.41 1.74
CA LEU A 37 -17.14 -8.06 0.53
C LEU A 37 -16.76 -8.89 -0.71
N GLY A 38 -15.77 -9.78 -0.61
CA GLY A 38 -15.30 -10.59 -1.74
C GLY A 38 -14.60 -9.79 -2.84
N LEU A 39 -14.16 -8.57 -2.55
CA LEU A 39 -13.48 -7.72 -3.52
C LEU A 39 -12.03 -8.20 -3.73
N PRO A 40 -11.54 -8.23 -4.99
CA PRO A 40 -10.18 -8.62 -5.27
C PRO A 40 -9.18 -7.61 -4.68
N VAL A 41 -8.09 -8.11 -4.09
CA VAL A 41 -7.00 -7.29 -3.56
C VAL A 41 -5.74 -7.57 -4.37
N GLU A 42 -5.22 -6.54 -5.00
CA GLU A 42 -3.92 -6.58 -5.68
C GLU A 42 -2.83 -5.99 -4.78
N ASN A 43 -1.69 -6.68 -4.68
CA ASN A 43 -0.55 -6.19 -3.91
C ASN A 43 0.48 -5.55 -4.84
N ILE A 44 0.72 -4.25 -4.66
CA ILE A 44 1.74 -3.51 -5.39
C ILE A 44 3.07 -3.58 -4.61
N HIS A 45 4.14 -3.98 -5.29
CA HIS A 45 5.47 -4.00 -4.70
C HIS A 45 5.98 -2.57 -4.50
N ALA A 46 6.67 -2.33 -3.39
CA ALA A 46 7.35 -1.06 -3.11
C ALA A 46 8.84 -1.29 -2.92
N CYS A 47 9.65 -0.29 -3.28
CA CYS A 47 11.04 -0.23 -2.87
C CYS A 47 11.14 -0.29 -1.34
N LYS A 48 12.11 -1.03 -0.80
CA LYS A 48 12.32 -1.18 0.66
C LYS A 48 12.53 0.18 1.37
N ASN A 49 13.16 1.13 0.68
CA ASN A 49 13.37 2.50 1.17
C ASN A 49 12.18 3.42 0.90
N GLY A 50 11.17 2.94 0.19
CA GLY A 50 9.98 3.71 -0.12
C GLY A 50 10.12 4.70 -1.27
N CYS A 51 11.18 4.64 -2.07
CA CYS A 51 11.40 5.64 -3.13
C CYS A 51 10.36 5.56 -4.26
N MET A 52 9.82 4.37 -4.54
CA MET A 52 8.84 4.17 -5.61
C MET A 52 8.01 2.90 -5.42
N LEU A 53 6.88 2.86 -6.12
CA LEU A 53 6.06 1.68 -6.35
C LEU A 53 6.43 1.04 -7.70
N TYR A 54 6.43 -0.29 -7.75
CA TYR A 54 6.57 -1.06 -8.99
C TYR A 54 5.20 -1.25 -9.62
N TRP A 55 4.66 -0.16 -10.17
CA TRP A 55 3.32 -0.07 -10.77
C TRP A 55 3.36 0.66 -12.11
N GLU A 56 2.35 0.43 -12.95
CA GLU A 56 2.26 0.94 -14.34
C GLU A 56 3.56 0.69 -15.13
N ASP A 57 4.18 1.74 -15.66
CA ASP A 57 5.42 1.70 -16.44
C ASP A 57 6.63 1.12 -15.69
N ASN A 58 6.51 0.97 -14.36
CA ASN A 58 7.59 0.49 -13.50
C ASN A 58 7.45 -1.00 -13.14
N ILE A 59 6.42 -1.70 -13.64
CA ILE A 59 6.13 -3.09 -13.25
C ILE A 59 7.26 -4.07 -13.62
N GLY A 60 7.99 -3.80 -14.70
CA GLY A 60 9.09 -4.65 -15.18
C GLY A 60 10.44 -4.38 -14.52
N LEU A 61 10.55 -3.40 -13.62
CA LEU A 61 11.84 -3.06 -13.02
C LEU A 61 12.22 -4.04 -11.92
N GLU A 62 13.49 -4.45 -11.96
CA GLU A 62 14.13 -5.26 -10.92
C GLU A 62 14.91 -4.41 -9.91
N TYR A 63 15.17 -3.14 -10.22
CA TYR A 63 15.93 -2.22 -9.39
C TYR A 63 15.19 -0.88 -9.26
N CYS A 64 15.34 -0.25 -8.10
CA CYS A 64 14.77 1.07 -7.84
C CYS A 64 15.50 2.14 -8.68
N LYS A 65 14.76 2.94 -9.44
CA LYS A 65 15.31 4.05 -10.25
C LYS A 65 15.98 5.16 -9.41
N PHE A 66 15.65 5.26 -8.13
CA PHE A 66 16.11 6.34 -7.25
C PHE A 66 17.26 5.94 -6.33
N CYS A 67 17.25 4.71 -5.80
CA CYS A 67 18.27 4.25 -4.84
C CYS A 67 19.08 3.05 -5.32
N GLY A 68 18.78 2.49 -6.51
CA GLY A 68 19.50 1.36 -7.09
C GLY A 68 19.29 0.02 -6.37
N ASP A 69 18.55 -0.01 -5.26
CA ASP A 69 18.33 -1.25 -4.52
C ASP A 69 17.48 -2.26 -5.30
N PRO A 70 17.75 -3.57 -5.15
CA PRO A 70 16.96 -4.61 -5.79
C PRO A 70 15.54 -4.64 -5.25
N ARG A 71 14.59 -4.96 -6.14
CA ARG A 71 13.17 -5.15 -5.83
C ARG A 71 12.94 -6.33 -4.89
N TYR A 72 13.62 -7.43 -5.16
CA TYR A 72 13.47 -8.68 -4.41
C TYR A 72 14.62 -8.85 -3.43
N LYS A 73 14.34 -9.52 -2.31
CA LYS A 73 15.40 -9.99 -1.40
C LYS A 73 16.14 -11.14 -2.08
N PRO A 74 17.47 -11.26 -1.91
CA PRO A 74 18.19 -12.43 -2.38
C PRO A 74 17.58 -13.69 -1.78
N THR A 75 17.29 -14.68 -2.61
CA THR A 75 16.96 -16.04 -2.17
C THR A 75 18.20 -16.63 -1.53
N ARG A 76 18.07 -17.17 -0.31
CA ARG A 76 19.14 -17.98 0.29
C ARG A 76 19.00 -19.39 -0.27
N ASP A 77 19.96 -19.77 -1.09
CA ASP A 77 20.28 -21.13 -1.53
C ASP A 77 20.90 -21.97 -0.39
#